data_AF-A0A0V0HA57-F1
#
_entry.id   AF-A0A0V0HA57-F1
#
_cell.length_a   1.000
_cell.length_b   1.000
_cell.length_c   1.000
_cell.angle_alpha   90.00
_cell.angle_beta   90.00
_cell.angle_gamma   90.00
#
_symmetry.space_group_name_H-M   'P 1'
#
loop_
_entity.id
_entity.type
_entity.pdbx_description
1 polymer ?
#
loop_
_entity_poly.entity_id
_entity_poly.type
_entity_poly.pdbx_seq_one_letter_code
_entity_poly.pdbx_strand_id
1 'polypeptide(L)'
;MHKNSFLSEAIMEEVIYEDLPSNLCAIRDYIEERETEKPLEKFNHDEFREASVSSSMKDSSVYYDGQAAQNSDSSSLHSPRQRPKVPGLQRDIEVLKAELLAFISEHGQEGFMPMRKQLRKHGRVDIEKAITRMGGFR
;
A
#
# COMPACT_ATOMS: atom_id res chain seq x y z
N MET A 1 13.13 -42.94 -17.67
CA MET A 1 12.00 -42.12 -18.16
C MET A 1 10.83 -42.33 -17.21
N HIS A 2 10.62 -41.42 -16.26
CA HIS A 2 9.52 -41.52 -15.30
C HIS A 2 8.22 -41.20 -16.00
N LYS A 3 7.43 -42.24 -16.25
CA LYS A 3 6.10 -42.15 -16.85
C LYS A 3 5.19 -41.57 -15.77
N ASN A 4 4.96 -40.27 -15.87
CA ASN A 4 3.75 -39.55 -15.49
C ASN A 4 2.93 -40.23 -14.38
N SER A 5 3.10 -39.75 -13.15
CA SER A 5 2.22 -40.01 -12.01
C SER A 5 0.87 -39.32 -12.23
N PHE A 6 0.12 -39.73 -13.25
CA PHE A 6 -1.28 -39.35 -13.38
C PHE A 6 -2.05 -40.12 -12.31
N LEU A 7 -2.72 -39.40 -11.42
CA LEU A 7 -3.73 -39.98 -10.54
C LEU A 7 -4.73 -40.75 -11.42
N SER A 8 -5.14 -41.93 -10.98
CA SER A 8 -6.14 -42.72 -11.71
C SER A 8 -7.39 -41.87 -11.95
N GLU A 9 -8.00 -42.04 -13.13
CA GLU A 9 -9.18 -41.27 -13.57
C GLU A 9 -10.27 -41.18 -12.51
N ALA A 10 -10.52 -42.25 -11.75
CA ALA A 10 -11.46 -42.25 -10.63
C ALA A 10 -11.10 -41.26 -9.50
N ILE A 11 -9.81 -41.12 -9.17
CA ILE A 11 -9.33 -40.16 -8.15
C ILE A 11 -9.38 -38.74 -8.72
N MET A 12 -9.13 -38.59 -10.02
CA MET A 12 -9.27 -37.30 -10.70
C MET A 12 -10.73 -36.86 -10.72
N GLU A 13 -11.67 -37.79 -10.91
CA GLU A 13 -13.11 -37.48 -11.00
C GLU A 13 -13.69 -37.07 -9.65
N GLU A 14 -13.42 -37.82 -8.58
CA GLU A 14 -13.86 -37.46 -7.21
C GLU A 14 -13.27 -36.12 -6.75
N VAL A 15 -11.96 -35.89 -6.92
CA VAL A 15 -11.30 -34.70 -6.38
C VAL A 15 -11.60 -33.44 -7.20
N ILE A 16 -11.71 -33.56 -8.52
CA ILE A 16 -11.86 -32.38 -9.41
C ILE A 16 -13.32 -32.05 -9.69
N TYR A 17 -14.22 -33.03 -9.80
CA TYR A 17 -15.59 -32.78 -10.24
C TYR A 17 -16.63 -32.91 -9.13
N GLU A 18 -16.48 -33.84 -8.19
CA GLU A 18 -17.45 -33.98 -7.09
C GLU A 18 -17.21 -32.96 -5.97
N ASP A 19 -15.97 -32.86 -5.49
CA ASP A 19 -15.69 -32.05 -4.30
C ASP A 19 -15.36 -30.58 -4.61
N LEU A 20 -14.76 -30.28 -5.76
CA LEU A 20 -14.26 -28.94 -6.04
C LEU A 20 -15.37 -27.88 -6.18
N PRO A 21 -16.47 -28.12 -6.92
CA PRO A 21 -17.55 -27.13 -7.02
C PRO A 21 -18.20 -26.84 -5.67
N SER A 22 -18.42 -27.89 -4.85
CA SER A 22 -18.97 -27.78 -3.50
C SER A 22 -18.05 -26.98 -2.57
N ASN A 23 -16.75 -27.30 -2.56
CA ASN A 23 -15.73 -26.60 -1.76
C ASN A 23 -15.64 -25.11 -2.14
N LEU A 24 -15.70 -24.77 -3.43
CA LEU A 24 -15.69 -23.37 -3.88
C LEU A 24 -16.95 -22.62 -3.48
N CYS A 25 -18.12 -23.27 -3.47
CA CYS A 25 -19.36 -22.69 -2.98
C CYS A 25 -19.27 -22.40 -1.47
N ALA A 26 -18.84 -23.38 -0.68
CA ALA A 26 -18.68 -23.23 0.77
C ALA A 26 -17.72 -22.09 1.15
N ILE A 27 -16.62 -21.92 0.41
CA ILE A 27 -15.68 -20.81 0.62
C ILE A 27 -16.33 -19.46 0.30
N ARG A 28 -17.11 -19.38 -0.79
CA ARG A 28 -17.81 -18.14 -1.18
C ARG A 28 -18.82 -17.75 -0.12
N ASP A 29 -19.68 -18.68 0.30
CA ASP A 29 -20.73 -18.44 1.29
C ASP A 29 -20.11 -17.94 2.61
N TYR A 30 -19.03 -18.60 3.05
CA TYR A 30 -18.29 -18.19 4.25
C TYR A 30 -17.67 -16.78 4.16
N ILE A 31 -17.17 -16.37 2.98
CA ILE A 31 -16.62 -15.02 2.79
C ILE A 31 -17.76 -13.98 2.82
N GLU A 32 -18.87 -14.25 2.14
CA GLU A 32 -20.02 -13.35 2.10
C GLU A 32 -20.67 -13.19 3.50
N GLU A 33 -20.81 -14.28 4.26
CA GLU A 33 -21.25 -14.23 5.66
C GLU A 33 -20.30 -13.43 6.56
N ARG A 34 -18.98 -13.58 6.38
CA ARG A 34 -17.98 -12.78 7.13
C ARG A 34 -17.94 -11.31 6.76
N GLU A 35 -18.37 -10.94 5.56
CA GLU A 35 -18.47 -9.55 5.14
C GLU A 35 -19.77 -8.91 5.61
N THR A 36 -20.84 -9.67 5.76
CA THR A 36 -22.15 -9.20 6.27
C THR A 36 -22.20 -9.11 7.80
N GLU A 37 -21.42 -9.92 8.54
CA GLU A 37 -21.36 -9.89 10.01
C GLU A 37 -20.30 -8.95 10.62
N LYS A 38 -19.63 -8.11 9.83
CA LYS A 38 -18.79 -7.03 10.37
C LYS A 38 -19.63 -5.76 10.56
N PRO A 39 -20.06 -5.41 11.79
CA PRO A 39 -20.42 -4.04 12.08
C PRO A 39 -19.16 -3.19 11.93
N LEU A 40 -19.09 -2.51 10.79
CA LEU A 40 -18.48 -1.21 10.58
C LEU A 40 -17.99 -0.53 11.88
N GLU A 41 -16.76 -0.81 12.32
CA GLU A 41 -16.05 0.11 13.22
C GLU A 41 -15.66 1.34 12.42
N LYS A 42 -16.65 2.24 12.29
CA LYS A 42 -16.43 3.68 12.12
C LYS A 42 -15.64 4.15 13.34
N PHE A 43 -14.32 4.26 13.23
CA PHE A 43 -13.59 5.16 14.11
C PHE A 43 -13.84 6.61 13.66
N ASN A 44 -14.99 7.14 14.08
CA ASN A 44 -15.13 8.56 14.36
C ASN A 44 -15.16 8.68 15.89
N HIS A 45 -14.07 9.15 16.48
CA HIS A 45 -14.13 9.77 17.79
C HIS A 45 -13.75 11.23 17.58
N ASP A 46 -14.79 12.01 17.32
CA ASP A 46 -14.71 13.45 17.41
C ASP A 46 -14.82 13.88 18.88
N GLU A 47 -14.51 15.16 19.11
CA GLU A 47 -14.84 15.99 20.28
C GLU A 47 -13.94 15.86 21.54
N PHE A 48 -13.41 16.93 22.14
CA PHE A 48 -13.81 18.34 22.18
C PHE A 48 -12.57 19.22 22.54
N ARG A 49 -12.43 20.40 21.92
CA ARG A 49 -12.45 21.70 22.62
C ARG A 49 -12.48 22.87 21.64
N GLU A 50 -13.72 23.32 21.46
CA GLU A 50 -14.25 24.65 21.13
C GLU A 50 -13.28 25.83 21.05
N ALA A 51 -13.39 26.54 19.93
CA ALA A 51 -13.93 27.91 19.80
C ALA A 51 -13.47 28.39 18.39
N SER A 52 -14.25 29.02 17.51
CA SER A 52 -15.51 29.73 17.65
C SER A 52 -15.83 30.35 16.27
N VAL A 53 -17.09 30.24 15.87
CA VAL A 53 -17.94 31.11 15.01
C VAL A 53 -17.68 31.32 13.50
N SER A 54 -18.79 31.06 12.78
CA SER A 54 -19.43 31.90 11.75
C SER A 54 -19.20 31.62 10.26
N SER A 55 -20.12 30.81 9.72
CA SER A 55 -21.00 31.10 8.56
C SER A 55 -20.60 32.23 7.58
N SER A 56 -20.56 31.93 6.28
CA SER A 56 -21.62 32.33 5.33
C SER A 56 -21.15 32.20 3.87
N MET A 57 -21.93 31.50 3.05
CA MET A 57 -21.82 31.46 1.59
C MET A 57 -22.19 32.81 0.98
N LYS A 58 -21.31 33.42 0.18
CA LYS A 58 -21.70 34.38 -0.86
C LYS A 58 -20.85 34.22 -2.12
N ASP A 59 -21.55 33.88 -3.18
CA ASP A 59 -21.17 33.99 -4.57
C ASP A 59 -21.20 35.46 -5.00
N SER A 60 -20.17 35.95 -5.70
CA SER A 60 -20.26 37.18 -6.50
C SER A 60 -19.03 37.36 -7.40
N SER A 61 -19.25 37.18 -8.70
CA SER A 61 -18.42 37.69 -9.79
C SER A 61 -18.31 39.22 -9.74
N VAL A 62 -17.16 39.81 -10.11
CA VAL A 62 -16.93 40.78 -11.23
C VAL A 62 -15.42 41.15 -11.26
N TYR A 63 -14.84 41.26 -12.47
CA TYR A 63 -13.53 41.84 -12.80
C TYR A 63 -13.40 43.31 -12.30
N TYR A 64 -12.25 43.94 -12.01
CA TYR A 64 -11.00 44.19 -12.76
C TYR A 64 -9.94 44.86 -11.85
N ASP A 65 -8.68 44.75 -12.29
CA ASP A 65 -7.59 45.76 -12.32
C ASP A 65 -6.80 46.18 -11.04
N GLY A 66 -5.51 45.78 -11.05
CA GLY A 66 -4.33 46.62 -10.82
C GLY A 66 -4.15 47.40 -9.52
N GLN A 67 -3.30 46.90 -8.61
CA GLN A 67 -2.05 47.58 -8.23
C GLN A 67 -1.22 46.77 -7.21
N ALA A 68 0.09 46.81 -7.42
CA ALA A 68 1.12 46.16 -6.63
C ALA A 68 1.28 46.80 -5.25
N ALA A 69 1.21 45.99 -4.19
CA ALA A 69 1.94 46.22 -2.95
C ALA A 69 2.08 44.90 -2.20
N GLN A 70 3.28 44.68 -1.72
CA GLN A 70 3.79 43.47 -1.08
C GLN A 70 2.96 43.09 0.15
N ASN A 71 2.79 41.78 0.39
CA ASN A 71 3.08 41.11 1.66
C ASN A 71 2.54 39.68 1.66
N SER A 72 3.30 38.79 2.31
CA SER A 72 2.90 37.45 2.76
C SER A 72 3.06 36.35 1.71
N ASP A 73 4.32 36.02 1.40
CA ASP A 73 4.68 34.68 0.93
C ASP A 73 4.16 33.67 1.95
N SER A 74 3.03 33.06 1.61
CA SER A 74 2.44 31.96 2.33
C SER A 74 3.39 30.79 2.15
N SER A 75 4.30 30.67 3.11
CA SER A 75 5.33 29.65 3.15
C SER A 75 4.65 28.30 2.98
N SER A 76 4.84 27.71 1.80
CA SER A 76 4.64 26.29 1.53
C SER A 76 5.20 25.48 2.71
N LEU A 77 4.33 25.04 3.61
CA LEU A 77 4.65 24.08 4.68
C LEU A 77 4.78 22.66 4.10
N HIS A 78 5.33 22.55 2.90
CA HIS A 78 5.84 21.32 2.35
C HIS A 78 7.36 21.41 2.42
N SER A 79 7.90 21.24 3.62
CA SER A 79 9.26 20.73 3.70
C SER A 79 9.29 19.48 2.81
N PRO A 80 10.21 19.39 1.83
CA PRO A 80 10.32 18.17 1.04
C PRO A 80 10.71 17.11 2.05
N ARG A 81 9.73 16.30 2.50
CA ARG A 81 9.89 15.27 3.55
C ARG A 81 11.25 14.64 3.30
N GLN A 82 12.22 14.96 4.17
CA GLN A 82 13.61 14.58 3.90
C GLN A 82 13.64 13.07 3.99
N ARG A 83 13.62 12.44 2.81
CA ARG A 83 13.65 10.99 2.73
C ARG A 83 15.03 10.58 3.21
N PRO A 84 15.15 9.65 4.16
CA PRO A 84 16.44 9.05 4.45
C PRO A 84 16.97 8.48 3.13
N LYS A 85 18.13 8.97 2.70
CA LYS A 85 18.81 8.54 1.48
C LYS A 85 20.10 7.91 1.92
N VAL A 86 20.15 6.58 1.90
CA VAL A 86 21.38 5.85 2.15
C VAL A 86 22.35 6.12 0.98
N PRO A 87 23.55 6.66 1.24
CA PRO A 87 24.55 6.88 0.19
C PRO A 87 24.87 5.55 -0.49
N GLY A 88 25.00 5.55 -1.82
CA GLY A 88 25.40 4.35 -2.56
C GLY A 88 24.31 3.29 -2.79
N LEU A 89 23.13 3.40 -2.16
CA LEU A 89 22.06 2.39 -2.23
C LEU A 89 21.66 1.98 -3.67
N GLN A 90 21.70 2.92 -4.61
CA GLN A 90 21.33 2.66 -6.02
C GLN A 90 22.50 2.25 -6.92
N ARG A 91 23.74 2.25 -6.42
CA ARG A 91 24.96 1.98 -7.21
C ARG A 91 25.65 0.71 -6.73
N ASP A 92 25.59 0.44 -5.44
CA ASP A 92 26.24 -0.69 -4.78
C ASP A 92 25.20 -1.72 -4.36
N ILE A 93 25.38 -2.95 -4.86
CA ILE A 93 24.48 -4.06 -4.56
C ILE A 93 24.64 -4.58 -3.14
N GLU A 94 25.82 -4.45 -2.53
CA GLU A 94 26.07 -4.92 -1.17
C GLU A 94 25.35 -4.02 -0.16
N VAL A 95 25.43 -2.70 -0.38
CA VAL A 95 24.67 -1.70 0.40
C VAL A 95 23.17 -1.94 0.25
N LEU A 96 22.68 -2.22 -0.97
CA LEU A 96 21.27 -2.54 -1.19
C LEU A 96 20.84 -3.81 -0.45
N LYS A 97 21.64 -4.87 -0.49
CA LYS A 97 21.34 -6.13 0.22
C LYS A 97 21.28 -5.92 1.72
N ALA A 98 22.25 -5.21 2.30
CA ALA A 98 22.29 -4.94 3.74
C ALA A 98 21.05 -4.16 4.21
N GLU A 99 20.70 -3.08 3.51
CA GLU A 99 19.51 -2.28 3.82
C GLU A 99 18.20 -3.04 3.59
N LEU A 100 18.15 -3.88 2.57
CA LEU A 100 16.99 -4.72 2.30
C LEU A 100 16.80 -5.77 3.40
N LEU A 101 17.87 -6.40 3.88
CA LEU A 101 17.80 -7.35 4.99
C LEU A 101 17.38 -6.67 6.29
N ALA A 102 17.89 -5.47 6.57
CA ALA A 102 17.45 -4.65 7.71
C ALA A 102 15.96 -4.29 7.61
N PHE A 103 15.48 -3.95 6.41
CA PHE A 103 14.06 -3.72 6.19
C PHE A 103 13.22 -4.99 6.43
N ILE A 104 13.70 -6.15 5.97
CA ILE A 104 12.98 -7.43 6.13
C ILE A 104 12.90 -7.82 7.60
N SER A 105 13.96 -7.62 8.40
CA SER A 105 13.94 -7.94 9.82
C SER A 105 13.00 -7.05 10.62
N GLU A 106 12.82 -5.79 10.22
CA GLU A 106 11.95 -4.84 10.93
C GLU A 106 10.47 -4.91 10.53
N HIS A 107 10.20 -5.15 9.24
CA HIS A 107 8.85 -4.97 8.67
C HIS A 107 8.38 -6.12 7.76
N GLY A 108 9.28 -7.04 7.43
CA GLY A 108 9.04 -8.10 6.46
C GLY A 108 8.89 -9.48 7.09
N GLN A 109 9.00 -10.48 6.22
CA GLN A 109 9.09 -11.89 6.60
C GLN A 109 10.43 -12.40 6.09
N GLU A 110 11.20 -13.05 6.96
CA GLU A 110 12.50 -13.60 6.60
C GLU A 110 12.37 -14.60 5.43
N GLY A 111 13.26 -14.49 4.45
CA GLY A 111 13.25 -15.32 3.25
C GLY A 111 12.31 -14.85 2.13
N PHE A 112 11.46 -13.85 2.36
CA PHE A 112 10.58 -13.29 1.33
C PHE A 112 11.03 -11.90 0.89
N MET A 113 11.01 -11.66 -0.42
CA MET A 113 11.29 -10.34 -0.99
C MET A 113 10.12 -9.39 -0.69
N PRO A 114 10.37 -8.20 -0.10
CA PRO A 114 9.33 -7.21 0.12
C PRO A 114 8.62 -6.78 -1.16
N MET A 115 7.30 -6.66 -1.10
CA MET A 115 6.52 -6.09 -2.18
C MET A 115 6.75 -4.58 -2.28
N ARG A 116 6.64 -4.06 -3.51
CA ARG A 116 6.66 -2.61 -3.77
C ARG A 116 5.68 -1.83 -2.89
N LYS A 117 4.49 -2.38 -2.63
CA LYS A 117 3.48 -1.74 -1.76
C LYS A 117 3.96 -1.59 -0.31
N GLN A 118 4.70 -2.56 0.22
CA GLN A 118 5.23 -2.52 1.59
C GLN A 118 6.32 -1.44 1.71
N LEU A 119 7.26 -1.39 0.77
CA LEU A 119 8.31 -0.35 0.75
C LEU A 119 7.72 1.07 0.72
N ARG A 120 6.65 1.28 -0.06
CA ARG A 120 5.94 2.57 -0.12
C ARG A 120 5.22 2.90 1.18
N LYS A 121 4.56 1.91 1.80
CA LYS A 121 3.86 2.09 3.08
C LYS A 121 4.81 2.55 4.19
N HIS A 122 6.03 2.01 4.21
CA HIS A 122 7.07 2.33 5.19
C HIS A 122 7.99 3.49 4.75
N GLY A 123 7.67 4.19 3.65
CA GLY A 123 8.44 5.33 3.18
C GLY A 123 9.81 5.02 2.57
N ARG A 124 10.20 3.73 2.48
CA ARG A 124 11.45 3.23 1.88
C ARG A 124 11.40 3.15 0.35
N VAL A 125 10.99 4.26 -0.27
CA VAL A 125 10.95 4.40 -1.74
C VAL A 125 12.36 4.44 -2.34
N ASP A 126 13.37 4.75 -1.53
CA ASP A 126 14.78 4.67 -1.87
C ASP A 126 15.19 3.22 -2.24
N ILE A 127 14.81 2.24 -1.42
CA ILE A 127 15.02 0.80 -1.70
C ILE A 127 14.26 0.38 -2.95
N GLU A 128 12.98 0.77 -3.10
CA GLU A 128 12.19 0.46 -4.30
C GLU A 128 12.90 0.93 -5.58
N LYS A 129 13.41 2.17 -5.56
CA LYS A 129 14.13 2.75 -6.70
C LYS A 129 15.46 2.06 -6.95
N ALA A 130 16.17 1.68 -5.90
CA ALA A 130 17.42 0.93 -6.02
C ALA A 130 17.19 -0.45 -6.66
N ILE A 131 16.20 -1.22 -6.18
CA ILE A 131 15.82 -2.50 -6.79
C ILE A 131 15.44 -2.32 -8.27
N THR A 132 14.63 -1.29 -8.57
CA THR A 132 14.21 -0.99 -9.95
C THR A 132 15.41 -0.73 -10.87
N ARG A 133 16.44 -0.05 -10.37
CA ARG A 133 17.68 0.23 -11.13
C ARG A 133 18.56 -1.02 -11.30
N MET A 134 18.57 -1.92 -10.32
CA MET A 134 19.44 -3.10 -10.26
C MET A 134 18.83 -4.35 -10.93
N GLY A 135 17.68 -4.24 -11.60
CA GLY A 135 17.06 -5.35 -12.33
C GLY A 135 15.57 -5.52 -12.12
N GLY A 136 14.95 -4.73 -11.23
CA GLY A 136 13.51 -4.71 -11.03
C GLY A 136 13.00 -5.80 -10.08
N PHE A 137 11.68 -5.80 -9.91
CA PHE A 137 10.94 -6.85 -9.22
C PHE A 137 10.51 -7.89 -10.26
N ARG A 138 10.76 -9.17 -10.00
CA ARG A 138 10.40 -10.31 -10.87
C ARG A 138 9.47 -11.26 -10.14
#